data_AF-A0A7X7D8L7-F1
#
_entry.id   AF-A0A7X7D8L7-F1
#
_cell.length_a   1.000
_cell.length_b   1.000
_cell.length_c   1.000
_cell.angle_alpha   90.00
_cell.angle_beta   90.00
_cell.angle_gamma   90.00
#
_symmetry.space_group_name_H-M   'P 1'
#
loop_
_entity.id
_entity.type
_entity.pdbx_description
1 polymer ?
#
loop_
_entity_poly.entity_id
_entity_poly.type
_entity_poly.pdbx_seq_one_letter_code
_entity_poly.pdbx_strand_id
1 'polypeptide(L)'
;MNADAEFFGLEPTAEPGTFDVTVVNHLARIDGQLYGGSAIGMSVAAAEALTERPALWMTTQYVSTVATGHQISLKTEVLAGGRRTNQIRVTGTSEAGDVVFASLGATGLHRPDGLTGEFERMPKVTDPEASERWASPISGLARSAGIPELPEADRLKGFSGAVEFRGPELLDHPDPGPGRSCMWIRRRDGATVTPAVAVYLADMVPMSLAAALGVIARGMSLDNTIRFGSFVDTEWILLDL
;
A
#
# COMPACT_ATOMS: atom_id res chain seq x y z
N MET A 1 1.38 18.17 10.89
CA MET A 1 0.80 16.87 10.52
C MET A 1 1.83 16.17 9.66
N ASN A 2 2.13 14.88 9.88
CA ASN A 2 3.09 14.14 9.05
C ASN A 2 2.54 14.04 7.60
N ALA A 3 3.39 14.06 6.58
CA ALA A 3 3.00 14.01 5.16
C ALA A 3 2.10 12.79 4.84
N ASP A 4 2.28 11.68 5.56
CA ASP A 4 1.44 10.49 5.43
C ASP A 4 0.01 10.72 5.91
N ALA A 5 -0.15 11.41 7.06
CA ALA A 5 -1.47 11.74 7.57
C ALA A 5 -2.23 12.65 6.60
N GLU A 6 -1.55 13.59 5.93
CA GLU A 6 -2.15 14.41 4.88
C GLU A 6 -2.53 13.57 3.65
N PHE A 7 -1.63 12.71 3.17
CA PHE A 7 -1.91 11.85 2.01
C PHE A 7 -3.11 10.93 2.22
N PHE A 8 -3.23 10.36 3.42
CA PHE A 8 -4.34 9.48 3.79
C PHE A 8 -5.57 10.21 4.34
N GLY A 9 -5.51 11.54 4.51
CA GLY A 9 -6.61 12.33 5.05
C GLY A 9 -6.97 12.00 6.51
N LEU A 10 -5.96 11.70 7.34
CA LEU A 10 -6.14 11.43 8.77
C LEU A 10 -6.42 12.75 9.52
N GLU A 11 -7.68 12.99 9.86
CA GLU A 11 -8.10 14.14 10.67
C GLU A 11 -8.15 13.74 12.15
N PRO A 12 -7.22 14.21 13.01
CA PRO A 12 -7.21 13.82 14.41
C PRO A 12 -8.45 14.38 15.13
N THR A 13 -9.06 13.55 15.99
CA THR A 13 -10.16 14.02 16.84
C THR A 13 -9.63 14.52 18.20
N ALA A 14 -10.54 14.89 19.11
CA ALA A 14 -10.18 15.25 20.48
C ALA A 14 -9.59 14.07 21.29
N GLU A 15 -9.89 12.82 20.93
CA GLU A 15 -9.35 11.63 21.60
C GLU A 15 -8.01 11.22 20.97
N PRO A 16 -6.90 11.15 21.73
CA PRO A 16 -5.60 10.73 21.20
C PRO A 16 -5.65 9.36 20.54
N GLY A 17 -5.02 9.23 19.37
CA GLY A 17 -4.98 7.98 18.61
C GLY A 17 -6.26 7.69 17.83
N THR A 18 -7.22 8.61 17.81
CA THR A 18 -8.41 8.52 16.95
C THR A 18 -8.36 9.52 15.81
N PHE A 19 -8.81 9.08 14.64
CA PHE A 19 -8.78 9.87 13.41
C PHE A 19 -10.04 9.62 12.60
N ASP A 20 -10.60 10.65 11.98
CA ASP A 20 -11.62 10.49 10.95
C ASP A 20 -10.99 10.63 9.57
N VAL A 21 -11.47 9.84 8.62
CA VAL A 21 -10.99 9.85 7.24
C VAL A 21 -12.18 9.81 6.29
N THR A 22 -12.21 10.74 5.34
CA THR A 22 -13.14 10.66 4.21
C THR A 22 -12.52 9.83 3.10
N VAL A 23 -13.21 8.79 2.64
CA VAL A 23 -12.74 7.97 1.51
C VAL A 23 -12.84 8.80 0.22
N VAL A 24 -11.70 9.28 -0.25
CA VAL A 24 -11.59 10.04 -1.51
C VAL A 24 -11.11 9.15 -2.66
N ASN A 25 -11.18 9.67 -3.90
CA ASN A 25 -10.92 8.88 -5.11
C ASN A 25 -9.58 8.10 -5.06
N HIS A 26 -8.47 8.71 -4.67
CA HIS A 26 -7.18 8.01 -4.64
C HIS A 26 -7.06 6.98 -3.51
N LEU A 27 -7.98 6.99 -2.53
CA LEU A 27 -8.04 6.00 -1.47
C LEU A 27 -8.97 4.82 -1.81
N ALA A 28 -9.63 4.87 -2.96
CA ALA A 28 -10.58 3.87 -3.42
C ALA A 28 -10.03 2.99 -4.54
N ARG A 29 -10.68 1.86 -4.77
CA ARG A 29 -10.53 1.04 -5.98
C ARG A 29 -11.35 1.67 -7.12
N ILE A 30 -11.21 1.11 -8.31
CA ILE A 30 -11.91 1.60 -9.51
C ILE A 30 -13.45 1.53 -9.39
N ASP A 31 -13.98 0.64 -8.54
CA ASP A 31 -15.42 0.52 -8.26
C ASP A 31 -15.91 1.49 -7.17
N GLY A 32 -15.06 2.39 -6.68
CA GLY A 32 -15.42 3.41 -5.69
C GLY A 32 -15.50 2.90 -4.27
N GLN A 33 -15.04 1.68 -3.99
CA GLN A 33 -14.94 1.14 -2.64
C GLN A 33 -13.52 1.31 -2.09
N LEU A 34 -13.37 1.39 -0.76
CA LEU A 34 -12.06 1.51 -0.10
C LEU A 34 -11.04 0.50 -0.66
N TYR A 35 -9.85 1.00 -0.94
CA TYR A 35 -8.72 0.19 -1.37
C TYR A 35 -7.99 -0.41 -0.15
N GLY A 36 -7.60 -1.69 -0.26
CA GLY A 36 -6.90 -2.40 0.81
C GLY A 36 -5.60 -1.71 1.20
N GLY A 37 -4.80 -1.31 0.21
CA GLY A 37 -3.58 -0.51 0.38
C GLY A 37 -3.82 0.77 1.18
N SER A 38 -4.98 1.42 1.01
CA SER A 38 -5.37 2.57 1.82
C SER A 38 -5.60 2.19 3.28
N ALA A 39 -6.31 1.08 3.55
CA ALA A 39 -6.59 0.62 4.92
C ALA A 39 -5.32 0.27 5.72
N ILE A 40 -4.39 -0.48 5.12
CA ILE A 40 -3.11 -0.78 5.77
C ILE A 40 -2.19 0.44 5.83
N GLY A 41 -2.17 1.29 4.80
CA GLY A 41 -1.40 2.56 4.80
C GLY A 41 -1.87 3.53 5.88
N MET A 42 -3.19 3.71 6.02
CA MET A 42 -3.80 4.46 7.13
C MET A 42 -3.45 3.86 8.48
N SER A 43 -3.45 2.52 8.61
CA SER A 43 -3.07 1.85 9.85
C SER A 43 -1.62 2.14 10.24
N VAL A 44 -0.70 2.11 9.27
CA VAL A 44 0.71 2.47 9.48
C VAL A 44 0.83 3.93 9.90
N ALA A 45 0.26 4.85 9.12
CA ALA A 45 0.34 6.29 9.39
C ALA A 45 -0.26 6.66 10.76
N ALA A 46 -1.39 6.08 11.15
CA ALA A 46 -2.02 6.32 12.45
C ALA A 46 -1.20 5.75 13.62
N ALA A 47 -0.59 4.57 13.45
CA ALA A 47 0.31 3.97 14.45
C ALA A 47 1.59 4.81 14.66
N GLU A 48 2.18 5.30 13.57
CA GLU A 48 3.35 6.18 13.63
C GLU A 48 3.00 7.53 14.25
N ALA A 49 1.85 8.11 13.89
CA ALA A 49 1.36 9.36 14.46
C ALA A 49 1.09 9.26 15.98
N LEU A 50 0.51 8.15 16.45
CA LEU A 50 0.26 7.94 17.89
C LEU A 50 1.56 7.73 18.68
N THR A 51 2.52 7.02 18.10
CA THR A 51 3.69 6.53 18.85
C THR A 51 4.95 7.35 18.63
N GLU A 52 4.95 8.24 17.64
CA GLU A 52 6.11 9.01 17.17
C GLU A 52 7.31 8.10 16.85
N ARG A 53 7.03 6.90 16.35
CA ARG A 53 8.02 5.88 16.00
C ARG A 53 7.64 5.22 14.69
N PRO A 54 8.60 4.90 13.82
CA PRO A 54 8.32 4.26 12.55
C PRO A 54 7.76 2.85 12.75
N ALA A 55 6.89 2.42 11.84
CA ALA A 55 6.36 1.07 11.80
C ALA A 55 7.46 0.07 11.45
N LEU A 56 7.43 -1.08 12.12
CA LEU A 56 8.32 -2.22 11.86
C LEU A 56 7.61 -3.27 11.00
N TRP A 57 6.31 -3.46 11.24
CA TRP A 57 5.44 -4.34 10.48
C TRP A 57 3.98 -4.00 10.79
N MET A 58 3.08 -4.39 9.87
CA MET A 58 1.63 -4.28 10.05
C MET A 58 0.96 -5.45 9.34
N THR A 59 -0.06 -6.04 9.96
CA THR A 59 -1.01 -6.94 9.32
C THR A 59 -2.40 -6.35 9.45
N THR A 60 -3.20 -6.42 8.40
CA THR A 60 -4.55 -5.86 8.33
C THR A 60 -5.50 -6.90 7.78
N GLN A 61 -6.57 -7.18 8.52
CA GLN A 61 -7.70 -7.99 8.08
C GLN A 61 -8.77 -7.07 7.50
N TYR A 62 -9.29 -7.41 6.33
CA TYR A 62 -10.39 -6.68 5.69
C TYR A 62 -11.71 -7.37 6.01
N VAL A 63 -12.62 -6.63 6.66
CA VAL A 63 -13.87 -7.18 7.23
C VAL A 63 -15.08 -6.72 6.43
N SER A 64 -15.14 -5.44 6.11
CA SER A 64 -16.17 -4.84 5.27
C SER A 64 -15.56 -3.70 4.45
N THR A 65 -16.38 -2.89 3.79
CA THR A 65 -15.91 -1.82 2.92
C THR A 65 -16.75 -0.56 3.06
N VAL A 66 -16.13 0.58 2.79
CA VAL A 66 -16.77 1.90 2.75
C VAL A 66 -16.64 2.48 1.34
N ALA A 67 -17.69 3.15 0.86
CA ALA A 67 -17.71 3.77 -0.46
C ALA A 67 -17.05 5.17 -0.43
N THR A 68 -16.56 5.62 -1.58
CA THR A 68 -16.07 6.98 -1.78
C THR A 68 -17.13 8.00 -1.34
N GLY A 69 -16.69 9.04 -0.63
CA GLY A 69 -17.54 10.10 -0.08
C GLY A 69 -18.06 9.82 1.33
N HIS A 70 -17.91 8.60 1.85
CA HIS A 70 -18.25 8.25 3.24
C HIS A 70 -17.02 8.27 4.15
N GLN A 71 -17.27 8.31 5.45
CA GLN A 71 -16.22 8.36 6.47
C GLN A 71 -15.88 7.01 7.08
N ILE A 72 -14.64 6.92 7.55
CA ILE A 72 -14.11 5.85 8.40
C ILE A 72 -13.52 6.51 9.64
N SER A 73 -13.89 6.05 10.83
CA SER A 73 -13.24 6.41 12.08
C SER A 73 -12.20 5.36 12.46
N LEU A 74 -10.98 5.78 12.69
CA LEU A 74 -9.86 4.95 13.13
C LEU A 74 -9.65 5.09 14.63
N LYS A 75 -9.43 3.98 15.31
CA LYS A 75 -8.93 3.95 16.68
C LYS A 75 -7.61 3.18 16.75
N THR A 76 -6.56 3.85 17.20
CA THR A 76 -5.20 3.32 17.34
C THR A 76 -4.86 3.17 18.82
N GLU A 77 -4.36 2.00 19.21
CA GLU A 77 -4.09 1.65 20.61
C GLU A 77 -2.70 1.05 20.77
N VAL A 78 -1.96 1.50 21.79
CA VAL A 78 -0.75 0.83 22.25
C VAL A 78 -1.15 -0.30 23.19
N LEU A 79 -1.13 -1.54 22.70
CA LEU A 79 -1.44 -2.73 23.49
C LEU A 79 -0.34 -3.05 24.51
N ALA A 80 0.92 -2.83 24.13
CA ALA A 80 2.07 -3.01 25.00
C ALA A 80 3.16 -2.01 24.63
N GLY A 81 3.49 -1.10 25.55
CA GLY A 81 4.54 -0.11 25.39
C GLY A 81 5.88 -0.61 25.91
N GLY A 82 6.95 -0.40 25.15
CA GLY A 82 8.31 -0.80 25.51
C GLY A 82 9.33 0.28 25.23
N ARG A 83 10.54 0.09 25.78
CA ARG A 83 11.66 1.05 25.64
C ARG A 83 12.03 1.32 24.18
N ARG A 84 11.90 0.32 23.31
CA ARG A 84 12.26 0.43 21.88
C ARG A 84 11.13 0.12 20.91
N THR A 85 10.17 -0.69 21.35
CA THR A 85 9.11 -1.23 20.50
C THR A 85 7.79 -1.12 21.21
N ASN A 86 6.73 -0.84 20.46
CA ASN A 86 5.35 -0.86 20.92
C ASN A 86 4.58 -1.90 20.10
N GLN A 87 3.66 -2.62 20.72
CA GLN A 87 2.66 -3.45 20.03
C GLN A 87 1.40 -2.62 19.84
N ILE A 88 0.86 -2.58 18.63
CA ILE A 88 -0.20 -1.66 18.22
C ILE A 88 -1.40 -2.43 17.67
N ARG A 89 -2.60 -1.90 17.94
CA ARG A 89 -3.83 -2.24 17.24
C ARG A 89 -4.38 -1.00 16.56
N VAL A 90 -4.90 -1.15 15.34
CA VAL A 90 -5.70 -0.12 14.67
C VAL A 90 -7.01 -0.74 14.20
N THR A 91 -8.13 -0.13 14.53
CA THR A 91 -9.44 -0.57 14.03
C THR A 91 -10.06 0.57 13.24
N GLY A 92 -10.46 0.32 12.00
CA GLY A 92 -11.26 1.22 11.18
C GLY A 92 -12.73 0.81 11.21
N THR A 93 -13.61 1.76 11.48
CA THR A 93 -15.05 1.54 11.64
C THR A 93 -15.83 2.49 10.72
N SER A 94 -16.92 2.02 10.11
CA SER A 94 -17.81 2.84 9.29
C SER A 94 -18.65 3.81 10.14
N GLU A 95 -19.33 4.75 9.49
CA GLU A 95 -20.34 5.62 10.11
C GLU A 95 -21.45 4.85 10.85
N ALA A 96 -21.75 3.63 10.40
CA ALA A 96 -22.75 2.75 11.01
C ALA A 96 -22.22 1.99 12.26
N GLY A 97 -20.92 2.07 12.53
CA GLY A 97 -20.29 1.32 13.63
C GLY A 97 -19.76 -0.07 13.25
N ASP A 98 -19.82 -0.44 11.97
CA ASP A 98 -19.31 -1.73 11.49
C ASP A 98 -17.80 -1.70 11.31
N VAL A 99 -17.11 -2.78 11.72
CA VAL A 99 -15.67 -2.91 11.48
C VAL A 99 -15.41 -3.04 9.98
N VAL A 100 -14.58 -2.15 9.46
CA VAL A 100 -14.12 -2.12 8.06
C VAL A 100 -12.83 -2.91 7.93
N PHE A 101 -11.87 -2.63 8.80
CA PHE A 101 -10.62 -3.36 8.90
C PHE A 101 -10.10 -3.37 10.33
N ALA A 102 -9.29 -4.38 10.64
CA ALA A 102 -8.60 -4.49 11.92
C ALA A 102 -7.14 -4.87 11.69
N SER A 103 -6.24 -4.10 12.30
CA SER A 103 -4.81 -4.21 12.11
C SER A 103 -4.08 -4.48 13.42
N LEU A 104 -3.04 -5.31 13.35
CA LEU A 104 -2.05 -5.49 14.40
C LEU A 104 -0.67 -5.18 13.84
N GLY A 105 0.19 -4.58 14.65
CA GLY A 105 1.53 -4.24 14.20
C GLY A 105 2.46 -3.87 15.33
N ALA A 106 3.63 -3.37 14.97
CA ALA A 106 4.55 -2.79 15.91
C ALA A 106 5.21 -1.54 15.35
N THR A 107 5.45 -0.57 16.21
CA THR A 107 6.32 0.58 15.91
C THR A 107 7.56 0.53 16.79
N GLY A 108 8.67 1.09 16.33
CA GLY A 108 9.89 1.07 17.12
C GLY A 108 11.06 1.80 16.52
N LEU A 109 12.07 2.02 17.35
CA LEU A 109 13.31 2.66 16.94
C LEU A 109 14.36 1.62 16.57
N HIS A 110 15.06 1.82 15.47
CA HIS A 110 16.22 1.03 15.09
C HIS A 110 17.41 1.33 15.99
N ARG A 111 18.22 0.31 16.27
CA ARG A 111 19.45 0.47 17.04
C ARG A 111 20.53 1.00 16.11
N PRO A 112 21.18 2.14 16.38
CA PRO A 112 22.28 2.63 15.54
C PRO A 112 23.41 1.60 15.41
N ASP A 113 23.63 0.81 16.45
CA ASP A 113 24.60 -0.29 16.58
C ASP A 113 23.98 -1.68 16.40
N GLY A 114 22.77 -1.74 15.84
CA GLY A 114 22.06 -3.00 15.60
C GLY A 114 22.68 -3.82 14.48
N LEU A 115 22.37 -5.11 14.45
CA LEU A 115 22.69 -5.96 13.30
C LEU A 115 21.82 -5.55 12.10
N THR A 116 22.46 -5.35 10.95
CA THR A 116 21.82 -5.06 9.66
C THR A 116 22.27 -6.09 8.63
N GLY A 117 21.40 -6.43 7.68
CA GLY A 117 21.75 -7.33 6.59
C GLY A 117 20.69 -7.31 5.50
N GLU A 118 21.15 -7.42 4.26
CA GLU A 118 20.32 -7.60 3.07
C GLU A 118 20.79 -8.90 2.41
N PHE A 119 19.89 -9.88 2.34
CA PHE A 119 20.19 -11.23 1.86
C PHE A 119 19.54 -11.52 0.51
N GLU A 120 18.43 -10.83 0.22
CA GLU A 120 17.74 -10.93 -1.05
C GLU A 120 18.44 -10.09 -2.11
N ARG A 121 18.44 -10.59 -3.35
CA ARG A 121 18.94 -9.86 -4.51
C ARG A 121 17.76 -9.23 -5.24
N MET A 122 17.77 -7.91 -5.41
CA MET A 122 16.78 -7.24 -6.25
C MET A 122 16.82 -7.81 -7.69
N PRO A 123 15.66 -8.10 -8.33
CA PRO A 123 15.62 -8.43 -9.75
C PRO A 123 16.29 -7.34 -10.60
N LYS A 124 16.94 -7.75 -11.69
CA LYS A 124 17.49 -6.81 -12.67
C LYS A 124 16.43 -6.53 -13.72
N VAL A 125 16.05 -5.28 -13.82
CA VAL A 125 15.04 -4.80 -14.76
C VAL A 125 15.54 -3.52 -15.44
N THR A 126 14.92 -3.11 -16.54
CA THR A 126 15.22 -1.80 -17.15
C THR A 126 14.88 -0.64 -16.22
N ASP A 127 15.62 0.46 -16.31
CA ASP A 127 15.38 1.67 -15.50
C ASP A 127 13.97 2.25 -15.74
N PRO A 128 13.36 2.94 -14.74
CA PRO A 128 12.02 3.52 -14.87
C PRO A 128 11.85 4.42 -16.10
N GLU A 129 12.86 5.21 -16.45
CA GLU A 129 12.82 6.15 -17.58
C GLU A 129 12.96 5.46 -18.95
N ALA A 130 13.59 4.28 -18.98
CA ALA A 130 13.65 3.42 -20.16
C ALA A 130 12.41 2.50 -20.28
N SER A 131 11.55 2.48 -19.25
CA SER A 131 10.41 1.58 -19.13
C SER A 131 9.12 2.23 -19.64
N GLU A 132 8.27 1.40 -20.24
CA GLU A 132 7.02 1.87 -20.85
C GLU A 132 6.03 2.37 -19.80
N ARG A 133 5.33 3.48 -20.10
CA ARG A 133 4.19 3.95 -19.29
C ARG A 133 3.03 2.97 -19.35
N TRP A 134 2.60 2.48 -18.20
CA TRP A 134 1.39 1.68 -18.08
C TRP A 134 0.22 2.56 -17.61
N ALA A 135 -0.94 2.31 -18.22
CA ALA A 135 -2.19 2.97 -17.86
C ALA A 135 -2.74 2.50 -16.50
N SER A 136 -2.40 1.28 -16.10
CA SER A 136 -2.89 0.62 -14.89
C SER A 136 -1.98 -0.56 -14.52
N PRO A 137 -2.07 -1.11 -13.30
CA PRO A 137 -1.27 -2.28 -12.92
C PRO A 137 -1.62 -3.55 -13.73
N ILE A 138 -2.79 -3.60 -14.38
CA ILE A 138 -3.21 -4.72 -15.23
C ILE A 138 -2.73 -4.59 -16.69
N SER A 139 -2.06 -3.49 -17.07
CA SER A 139 -1.73 -3.19 -18.46
C SER A 139 -0.87 -4.28 -19.13
N GLY A 140 0.14 -4.80 -18.42
CA GLY A 140 0.97 -5.90 -18.92
C GLY A 140 0.15 -7.16 -19.22
N LEU A 141 -0.68 -7.59 -18.27
CA LEU A 141 -1.54 -8.77 -18.41
C LEU A 141 -2.62 -8.58 -19.48
N ALA A 142 -3.25 -7.40 -19.54
CA ALA A 142 -4.25 -7.08 -20.55
C ALA A 142 -3.66 -7.19 -21.96
N ARG A 143 -2.46 -6.64 -22.17
CA ARG A 143 -1.76 -6.76 -23.45
C ARG A 143 -1.42 -8.19 -23.81
N SER A 144 -0.86 -8.97 -22.89
CA SER A 144 -0.53 -10.38 -23.15
C SER A 144 -1.77 -11.22 -23.47
N ALA A 145 -2.93 -10.85 -22.92
CA ALA A 145 -4.22 -11.48 -23.17
C ALA A 145 -4.97 -10.92 -24.41
N GLY A 146 -4.40 -9.93 -25.12
CA GLY A 146 -5.05 -9.29 -26.27
C GLY A 146 -6.29 -8.45 -25.90
N ILE A 147 -6.40 -8.03 -24.64
CA ILE A 147 -7.52 -7.25 -24.12
C ILE A 147 -7.20 -5.76 -24.29
N PRO A 148 -8.14 -4.97 -24.86
CA PRO A 148 -7.93 -3.53 -25.02
C PRO A 148 -7.61 -2.85 -23.69
N GLU A 149 -6.76 -1.82 -23.74
CA GLU A 149 -6.47 -1.01 -22.56
C GLU A 149 -7.72 -0.34 -22.00
N LEU A 150 -7.67 -0.03 -20.70
CA LEU A 150 -8.70 0.77 -20.06
C LEU A 150 -8.83 2.13 -20.75
N PRO A 151 -10.07 2.61 -20.99
CA PRO A 151 -10.32 3.95 -21.49
C PRO A 151 -9.61 5.01 -20.64
N GLU A 152 -9.16 6.10 -21.26
CA GLU A 152 -8.41 7.15 -20.57
C GLU A 152 -9.15 7.72 -19.36
N ALA A 153 -10.48 7.84 -19.45
CA ALA A 153 -11.35 8.29 -18.36
C ALA A 153 -11.33 7.39 -17.11
N ASP A 154 -10.98 6.11 -17.27
CA ASP A 154 -10.91 5.13 -16.18
C ASP A 154 -9.51 5.06 -15.54
N ARG A 155 -8.48 5.60 -16.22
CA ARG A 155 -7.09 5.61 -15.72
C ARG A 155 -6.91 6.48 -14.47
N LEU A 156 -7.77 7.48 -14.30
CA LEU A 156 -7.73 8.42 -13.18
C LEU A 156 -8.66 8.02 -12.01
N LYS A 157 -9.41 6.91 -12.15
CA LYS A 157 -10.30 6.42 -11.09
C LYS A 157 -9.53 5.60 -10.06
N GLY A 158 -9.93 5.74 -8.80
CA GLY A 158 -9.32 4.99 -7.72
C GLY A 158 -7.85 5.39 -7.48
N PHE A 159 -7.12 4.51 -6.80
CA PHE A 159 -5.71 4.66 -6.46
C PHE A 159 -4.82 4.89 -7.70
N SER A 160 -5.15 4.30 -8.86
CA SER A 160 -4.41 4.49 -10.12
C SER A 160 -4.31 5.95 -10.54
N GLY A 161 -5.25 6.82 -10.13
CA GLY A 161 -5.18 8.25 -10.40
C GLY A 161 -4.02 8.95 -9.70
N ALA A 162 -3.63 8.50 -8.51
CA ALA A 162 -2.52 9.07 -7.73
C ALA A 162 -1.16 8.41 -8.02
N VAL A 163 -1.13 7.40 -8.88
CA VAL A 163 0.02 6.51 -9.06
C VAL A 163 0.46 6.48 -10.52
N GLU A 164 1.77 6.51 -10.75
CA GLU A 164 2.38 6.25 -12.04
C GLU A 164 2.96 4.84 -12.07
N PHE A 165 2.69 4.10 -13.14
CA PHE A 165 3.16 2.74 -13.37
C PHE A 165 4.08 2.68 -14.59
N ARG A 166 5.21 1.98 -14.48
CA ARG A 166 5.99 1.56 -15.65
C ARG A 166 6.20 0.05 -15.67
N GLY A 167 6.07 -0.52 -16.86
CA GLY A 167 6.43 -1.91 -17.12
C GLY A 167 7.88 -2.02 -17.57
N PRO A 168 8.81 -2.47 -16.72
CA PRO A 168 10.17 -2.71 -17.16
C PRO A 168 10.29 -4.05 -17.89
N GLU A 169 11.35 -4.19 -18.70
CA GLU A 169 11.81 -5.49 -19.16
C GLU A 169 12.54 -6.20 -18.01
N LEU A 170 12.20 -7.47 -17.75
CA LEU A 170 12.89 -8.31 -16.77
C LEU A 170 14.13 -8.95 -17.41
N LEU A 171 15.31 -8.57 -16.94
CA LEU A 171 16.60 -9.02 -17.46
C LEU A 171 17.14 -10.23 -16.70
N ASP A 172 16.97 -10.27 -15.38
CA ASP A 172 17.35 -11.38 -14.49
C ASP A 172 16.49 -11.37 -13.23
N HIS A 173 16.04 -12.55 -12.80
CA HIS A 173 15.28 -12.72 -11.57
C HIS A 173 15.89 -13.84 -10.73
N PRO A 174 16.12 -13.65 -9.41
CA PRO A 174 16.68 -14.70 -8.56
C PRO A 174 15.76 -15.92 -8.40
N ASP A 175 14.44 -15.73 -8.52
CA ASP A 175 13.41 -16.77 -8.38
C ASP A 175 12.30 -16.65 -9.46
N PRO A 176 12.55 -17.02 -10.73
CA PRO A 176 11.60 -16.82 -11.83
C PRO A 176 10.46 -17.84 -11.79
N GLY A 177 9.35 -17.49 -11.11
CA GLY A 177 8.10 -18.23 -11.09
C GLY A 177 7.08 -17.72 -12.12
N PRO A 178 6.04 -18.51 -12.48
CA PRO A 178 5.08 -18.17 -13.53
C PRO A 178 4.19 -16.94 -13.20
N GLY A 179 4.08 -16.58 -11.92
CA GLY A 179 3.35 -15.39 -11.47
C GLY A 179 4.21 -14.15 -11.28
N ARG A 180 5.54 -14.27 -11.43
CA ARG A 180 6.45 -13.18 -11.10
C ARG A 180 6.23 -12.01 -12.02
N SER A 181 6.01 -10.84 -11.43
CA SER A 181 5.86 -9.60 -12.19
C SER A 181 6.59 -8.46 -11.51
N CYS A 182 7.40 -7.75 -12.29
CA CYS A 182 8.09 -6.55 -11.83
C CYS A 182 7.40 -5.31 -12.41
N MET A 183 7.25 -4.27 -11.59
CA MET A 183 6.67 -2.99 -12.01
C MET A 183 7.31 -1.85 -11.24
N TRP A 184 7.70 -0.79 -11.97
CA TRP A 184 8.07 0.47 -11.32
C TRP A 184 6.82 1.25 -10.97
N ILE A 185 6.80 1.76 -9.75
CA ILE A 185 5.67 2.53 -9.24
C ILE A 185 6.19 3.76 -8.49
N ARG A 186 5.48 4.89 -8.66
CA ARG A 186 5.68 6.09 -7.86
C ARG A 186 4.39 6.86 -7.67
N ARG A 187 4.41 7.80 -6.74
CA ARG A 187 3.36 8.81 -6.63
C ARG A 187 3.40 9.73 -7.85
N ARG A 188 2.22 10.08 -8.39
CA ARG A 188 2.10 10.97 -9.54
C ARG A 188 2.47 12.42 -9.23
N ASP A 189 2.35 12.83 -7.96
CA ASP A 189 2.72 14.17 -7.48
C ASP A 189 4.23 14.36 -7.28
N GLY A 190 5.04 13.30 -7.46
CA GLY A 190 6.49 13.34 -7.31
C GLY A 190 6.98 13.42 -5.86
N ALA A 191 6.10 13.28 -4.86
CA ALA A 191 6.55 13.26 -3.47
C ALA A 191 7.28 11.95 -3.14
N THR A 192 8.13 11.99 -2.12
CA THR A 192 8.85 10.83 -1.60
C THR A 192 7.88 9.74 -1.17
N VAL A 193 8.19 8.49 -1.53
CA VAL A 193 7.50 7.31 -1.01
C VAL A 193 7.99 7.07 0.40
N THR A 194 7.11 7.11 1.39
CA THR A 194 7.37 6.72 2.79
C THR A 194 7.01 5.24 3.00
N PRO A 195 7.32 4.61 4.15
CA PRO A 195 6.83 3.27 4.47
C PRO A 195 5.30 3.12 4.40
N ALA A 196 4.55 4.12 4.89
CA ALA A 196 3.09 4.10 4.85
C ALA A 196 2.55 4.17 3.41
N VAL A 197 3.19 4.97 2.54
CA VAL A 197 2.84 5.04 1.11
C VAL A 197 3.29 3.78 0.38
N ALA A 198 4.47 3.22 0.71
CA ALA A 198 4.98 2.01 0.08
C ALA A 198 4.03 0.83 0.24
N VAL A 199 3.41 0.65 1.42
CA VAL A 199 2.42 -0.42 1.60
C VAL A 199 1.12 -0.14 0.84
N TYR A 200 0.71 1.12 0.72
CA TYR A 200 -0.40 1.51 -0.16
C TYR A 200 -0.11 1.16 -1.62
N LEU A 201 1.12 1.42 -2.09
CA LEU A 201 1.56 1.07 -3.43
C LEU A 201 1.73 -0.45 -3.62
N ALA A 202 2.07 -1.19 -2.58
CA ALA A 202 2.37 -2.63 -2.68
C ALA A 202 1.14 -3.55 -2.66
N ASP A 203 -0.08 -3.05 -2.38
CA ASP A 203 -1.30 -3.87 -2.30
C ASP A 203 -1.84 -4.25 -3.70
N MET A 204 -1.00 -4.98 -4.46
CA MET A 204 -1.24 -5.42 -5.83
C MET A 204 -0.98 -6.91 -6.03
N VAL A 205 -0.77 -7.68 -4.96
CA VAL A 205 -0.56 -9.14 -5.01
C VAL A 205 -1.63 -9.91 -5.82
N PRO A 206 -2.93 -9.52 -5.83
CA PRO A 206 -3.90 -10.17 -6.72
C PRO A 206 -3.50 -10.17 -8.21
N MET A 207 -2.62 -9.24 -8.62
CA MET A 207 -2.06 -9.18 -9.98
C MET A 207 -1.13 -10.35 -10.30
N SER A 208 -0.22 -10.71 -9.39
CA SER A 208 0.70 -11.84 -9.63
C SER A 208 -0.06 -13.17 -9.68
N LEU A 209 -1.14 -13.30 -8.90
CA LEU A 209 -2.04 -14.46 -9.00
C LEU A 209 -2.75 -14.52 -10.37
N ALA A 210 -3.30 -13.39 -10.83
CA ALA A 210 -3.94 -13.31 -12.14
C ALA A 210 -2.97 -13.63 -13.28
N ALA A 211 -1.74 -13.12 -13.20
CA ALA A 211 -0.67 -13.43 -14.14
C ALA A 211 -0.29 -14.91 -14.13
N ALA A 212 -0.09 -15.50 -12.94
CA ALA A 212 0.26 -16.92 -12.78
C ALA A 212 -0.78 -17.85 -13.39
N LEU A 213 -2.06 -17.50 -13.26
CA LEU A 213 -3.19 -18.28 -13.75
C LEU A 213 -3.54 -17.98 -15.21
N GLY A 214 -2.96 -16.93 -15.81
CA GLY A 214 -3.29 -16.49 -17.17
C GLY A 214 -4.74 -16.03 -17.33
N VAL A 215 -5.38 -15.56 -16.24
CA VAL A 215 -6.78 -15.12 -16.25
C VAL A 215 -6.91 -13.70 -15.69
N ILE A 216 -7.87 -12.93 -16.21
CA ILE A 216 -8.31 -11.72 -15.52
C ILE A 216 -9.34 -12.13 -14.47
N ALA A 217 -8.87 -12.38 -13.26
CA ALA A 217 -9.72 -12.64 -12.10
C ALA A 217 -9.93 -11.37 -11.28
N ARG A 218 -11.15 -11.21 -10.76
CA ARG A 218 -11.42 -10.27 -9.66
C ARG A 218 -11.40 -11.06 -8.37
N GLY A 219 -10.49 -10.72 -7.47
CA GLY A 219 -10.46 -11.20 -6.10
C GLY A 219 -10.54 -10.02 -5.14
N MET A 220 -11.10 -10.26 -3.95
CA MET A 220 -10.96 -9.34 -2.82
C MET A 220 -9.91 -9.93 -1.88
N SER A 221 -8.96 -9.11 -1.45
CA SER A 221 -8.01 -9.51 -0.42
C SER A 221 -8.76 -9.79 0.88
N LEU A 222 -8.38 -10.87 1.58
CA LEU A 222 -8.85 -11.14 2.95
C LEU A 222 -8.02 -10.36 3.96
N ASP A 223 -6.72 -10.27 3.70
CA ASP A 223 -5.75 -9.58 4.53
C ASP A 223 -4.56 -9.05 3.72
N ASN A 224 -3.72 -8.27 4.37
CA ASN A 224 -2.39 -7.91 3.87
C ASN A 224 -1.42 -7.82 5.06
N THR A 225 -0.17 -8.27 4.87
CA THR A 225 0.89 -8.17 5.87
C THR A 225 2.15 -7.59 5.24
N ILE A 226 2.69 -6.54 5.85
CA ILE A 226 3.94 -5.89 5.45
C ILE A 226 4.97 -5.92 6.58
N ARG A 227 6.24 -6.02 6.21
CA ARG A 227 7.41 -5.84 7.11
C ARG A 227 8.32 -4.81 6.50
N PHE A 228 8.77 -3.86 7.31
CA PHE A 228 9.65 -2.78 6.87
C PHE A 228 11.10 -3.13 7.21
N GLY A 229 11.94 -3.21 6.17
CA GLY A 229 13.38 -3.29 6.30
C GLY A 229 14.01 -1.89 6.32
N SER A 230 15.25 -1.80 5.83
CA SER A 230 15.87 -0.52 5.49
C SER A 230 15.01 0.22 4.48
N PHE A 231 14.83 1.51 4.68
CA PHE A 231 14.05 2.37 3.79
C PHE A 231 14.84 3.65 3.54
N VAL A 232 14.89 4.09 2.28
CA VAL A 232 15.55 5.33 1.87
C VAL A 232 14.55 6.23 1.16
N ASP A 233 14.76 7.53 1.25
CA ASP A 233 13.95 8.48 0.50
C ASP A 233 14.11 8.21 -1.01
N THR A 234 13.00 7.86 -1.66
CA THR A 234 12.95 7.57 -3.09
C THR A 234 11.59 7.96 -3.66
N GLU A 235 11.56 8.32 -4.95
CA GLU A 235 10.31 8.51 -5.69
C GLU A 235 9.84 7.18 -6.29
N TRP A 236 10.76 6.41 -6.87
CA TRP A 236 10.46 5.14 -7.51
C TRP A 236 10.74 3.98 -6.57
N ILE A 237 9.81 3.03 -6.52
CA ILE A 237 10.04 1.70 -5.95
C ILE A 237 9.77 0.64 -7.01
N LEU A 238 10.52 -0.45 -6.96
CA LEU A 238 10.24 -1.65 -7.74
C LEU A 238 9.31 -2.54 -6.93
N LEU A 239 8.12 -2.82 -7.44
CA LEU A 239 7.30 -3.92 -6.94
C LEU A 239 7.73 -5.19 -7.64
N ASP A 240 8.13 -6.17 -6.85
CA ASP A 240 8.39 -7.54 -7.26
C ASP A 240 7.31 -8.43 -6.61
N LEU A 241 6.35 -8.88 -7.43
CA LEU A 241 5.15 -9.61 -7.00
C LEU A 241 5.19 -11.08 -7.41
#